data_AF-A0A2C5Z4Q7-F1
#
_entry.id   AF-A0A2C5Z4Q7-F1
#
_cell.length_a   1.000
_cell.length_b   1.000
_cell.length_c   1.000
_cell.angle_alpha   90.00
_cell.angle_beta   90.00
_cell.angle_gamma   90.00
#
_symmetry.space_group_name_H-M   'P 1'
#
loop_
_entity.id
_entity.type
_entity.pdbx_description
1 polymer ?
#
loop_
_entity_poly.entity_id
_entity_poly.type
_entity_poly.pdbx_seq_one_letter_code
_entity_poly.pdbx_strand_id
1 'polypeptide(L)' 'MAAQAQAVTVSLEDLTKGTVSFETLQQAFGPDSLGILIVKDVPIEFPQLRRLVLSYASYLGNLPVSELVPR' A
#
# COMPACT_ATOMS: atom_id res chain seq x y z
N MET A 1 18.12 -15.74 -15.24
CA MET A 1 16.77 -15.16 -15.11
C MET A 1 16.44 -15.19 -13.63
N ALA A 2 16.42 -14.06 -12.93
CA ALA A 2 16.00 -14.03 -11.54
C ALA A 2 14.49 -14.33 -11.48
N ALA A 3 14.07 -15.26 -10.64
CA ALA A 3 12.65 -15.51 -10.42
C ALA A 3 12.02 -14.22 -9.88
N GLN A 4 11.04 -13.67 -10.60
CA GLN A 4 10.36 -12.46 -10.18
C GLN A 4 9.48 -12.84 -8.98
N ALA A 5 9.85 -12.38 -7.79
CA ALA A 5 9.09 -12.64 -6.58
C ALA A 5 7.68 -12.06 -6.73
N GLN A 6 6.66 -12.84 -6.35
CA GLN A 6 5.25 -12.47 -6.48
C GLN A 6 4.76 -11.80 -5.20
N ALA A 7 3.94 -10.76 -5.34
CA ALA A 7 3.34 -10.09 -4.21
C ALA A 7 2.12 -10.88 -3.72
N VAL A 8 2.09 -11.17 -2.43
CA VAL A 8 0.96 -11.85 -1.78
C VAL A 8 -0.18 -10.87 -1.58
N THR A 9 -1.40 -11.26 -1.97
CA THR A 9 -2.60 -10.44 -1.82
C THR A 9 -3.55 -11.06 -0.79
N VAL A 10 -4.03 -10.27 0.18
CA VAL A 10 -5.01 -10.71 1.20
C VAL A 10 -6.14 -9.71 1.32
N SER A 11 -7.31 -10.14 1.80
CA SER A 11 -8.42 -9.21 2.06
C SER A 11 -8.15 -8.36 3.31
N LEU A 12 -8.70 -7.14 3.33
CA LEU A 12 -8.65 -6.28 4.51
C LEU A 12 -9.35 -6.93 5.72
N GLU A 13 -10.44 -7.64 5.47
CA GLU A 13 -11.20 -8.34 6.50
C GLU A 13 -10.36 -9.44 7.17
N ASP A 14 -9.69 -10.28 6.38
CA ASP A 14 -8.86 -11.37 6.91
C ASP A 14 -7.68 -10.83 7.72
N LEU A 15 -7.08 -9.74 7.25
CA LEU A 15 -5.99 -9.07 7.96
C LEU A 15 -6.47 -8.47 9.28
N THR A 16 -7.67 -7.87 9.29
CA THR A 16 -8.27 -7.27 10.49
C THR A 16 -8.67 -8.33 11.52
N LYS A 17 -9.19 -9.47 11.06
CA LYS A 17 -9.61 -10.60 11.92
C LYS A 17 -8.44 -11.50 12.34
N GLY A 18 -7.27 -11.35 11.73
CA GLY A 18 -6.11 -12.20 11.99
C GLY A 18 -6.29 -13.64 11.47
N THR A 19 -7.13 -13.85 10.45
CA THR A 19 -7.39 -15.17 9.85
C THR A 19 -6.40 -15.54 8.75
N VAL A 20 -5.47 -14.64 8.42
CA VAL A 20 -4.39 -14.90 7.46
C VAL A 20 -3.48 -16.00 8.00
N SER A 21 -3.28 -17.06 7.21
CA SER A 21 -2.44 -18.19 7.62
C SER A 21 -0.96 -17.80 7.72
N PHE A 22 -0.23 -18.47 8.62
CA PHE A 22 1.21 -18.29 8.77
C PHE A 22 1.97 -18.57 7.46
N GLU A 23 1.53 -19.58 6.70
CA GLU A 23 2.10 -19.89 5.38
C GLU A 23 1.99 -18.70 4.42
N THR A 24 0.84 -18.01 4.39
CA THR A 24 0.63 -16.82 3.56
C THR A 24 1.57 -15.68 3.96
N LEU A 25 1.77 -15.48 5.28
CA LEU A 25 2.71 -14.47 5.78
C LEU A 25 4.17 -14.84 5.47
N GLN A 26 4.54 -16.12 5.57
CA GLN A 26 5.88 -16.58 5.21
C GLN A 26 6.16 -16.43 3.71
N GLN A 27 5.15 -16.60 2.84
CA GLN A 27 5.29 -16.30 1.42
C GLN A 27 5.46 -14.80 1.15
N ALA A 28 4.86 -13.94 1.98
CA ALA A 28 4.93 -12.48 1.82
C ALA A 28 6.20 -11.84 2.43
N PHE A 29 6.72 -12.43 3.52
CA PHE A 29 7.81 -11.86 4.34
C PHE A 29 8.99 -12.81 4.56
N GLY A 30 9.02 -13.98 3.91
CA GLY A 30 10.13 -14.93 3.95
C GLY A 30 11.40 -14.43 3.25
N PRO A 31 12.52 -15.15 3.39
CA PRO A 31 13.83 -14.73 2.86
C PRO A 31 13.86 -14.56 1.33
N ASP A 32 13.04 -15.33 0.60
CA ASP A 32 12.94 -15.26 -0.86
C ASP A 32 11.72 -14.43 -1.33
N SER A 33 11.07 -13.70 -0.42
CA SER A 33 9.87 -12.90 -0.70
C SER A 33 10.19 -11.43 -1.01
N LEU A 34 9.16 -10.67 -1.40
CA LEU A 34 9.27 -9.22 -1.59
C LEU A 34 9.23 -8.42 -0.27
N GLY A 35 8.87 -9.04 0.86
CA GLY A 35 8.69 -8.33 2.13
C GLY A 35 7.49 -7.36 2.16
N ILE A 36 6.52 -7.56 1.28
CA ILE A 36 5.32 -6.72 1.16
C ILE A 36 4.07 -7.58 1.01
N LEU A 37 2.93 -6.98 1.35
CA LEU A 37 1.61 -7.59 1.22
C LEU A 37 0.65 -6.58 0.60
N ILE A 38 -0.15 -7.03 -0.36
CA ILE A 38 -1.15 -6.22 -1.05
C ILE A 38 -2.50 -6.48 -0.38
N VAL A 39 -3.13 -5.43 0.13
CA VAL A 39 -4.46 -5.54 0.73
C VAL A 39 -5.52 -5.24 -0.32
N LYS A 40 -6.45 -6.18 -0.52
CA LYS A 40 -7.65 -6.02 -1.36
C LYS A 40 -8.90 -5.85 -0.49
N ASP A 41 -10.03 -5.57 -1.14
CA ASP A 41 -11.34 -5.41 -0.48
C ASP A 41 -11.37 -4.24 0.53
N VAL A 42 -10.69 -3.13 0.18
CA VAL A 42 -10.75 -1.87 0.93
C VAL A 42 -12.14 -1.21 0.77
N PRO A 43 -12.56 -0.33 1.69
CA PRO A 43 -13.85 0.36 1.61
C PRO A 43 -14.05 1.07 0.26
N ILE A 44 -15.30 1.13 -0.21
CA ILE A 44 -15.66 1.62 -1.55
C ILE A 44 -15.30 3.10 -1.76
N GLU A 45 -15.21 3.88 -0.69
CA GLU A 45 -14.76 5.27 -0.67
C GLU A 45 -13.25 5.44 -0.88
N PHE A 46 -12.45 4.39 -0.63
CA PHE A 46 -10.99 4.46 -0.65
C PHE A 46 -10.40 4.95 -1.98
N PRO A 47 -10.85 4.48 -3.17
CA PRO A 47 -10.32 4.97 -4.44
C PRO A 47 -10.57 6.48 -4.64
N GLN A 48 -11.73 6.99 -4.21
CA GLN A 48 -12.07 8.40 -4.32
C GLN A 48 -11.21 9.25 -3.38
N LEU A 49 -11.09 8.84 -2.11
CA LEU A 49 -10.25 9.52 -1.12
C LEU A 49 -8.77 9.53 -1.54
N ARG A 50 -8.25 8.38 -1.99
CA ARG A 50 -6.88 8.26 -2.51
C ARG A 50 -6.63 9.25 -3.65
N ARG A 51 -7.57 9.37 -4.59
CA ARG A 51 -7.46 10.32 -5.69
C ARG A 51 -7.40 11.76 -5.20
N LEU A 52 -8.27 12.15 -4.26
CA LEU A 52 -8.28 13.50 -3.68
C LEU A 52 -6.94 13.82 -3.02
N VAL A 53 -6.46 12.92 -2.15
CA VAL A 53 -5.18 13.09 -1.45
C VAL A 53 -4.02 13.21 -2.44
N LEU A 54 -3.94 12.33 -3.44
CA LEU A 54 -2.87 12.40 -4.44
C LEU A 54 -2.96 13.66 -5.31
N SER A 55 -4.17 14.16 -5.59
CA SER A 55 -4.36 15.41 -6.32
C SER A 55 -3.86 16.61 -5.51
N TYR A 56 -4.19 16.66 -4.21
CA TYR A 56 -3.69 17.72 -3.32
C TYR A 56 -2.19 17.59 -3.06
N ALA A 57 -1.66 16.39 -2.89
CA ALA A 57 -0.22 16.17 -2.74
C ALA A 57 0.54 16.61 -4.00
N SER A 58 0.00 16.33 -5.20
CA SER A 58 0.55 16.82 -6.46
C SER A 58 0.49 18.34 -6.54
N TYR A 59 -0.62 18.97 -6.17
CA TYR A 59 -0.75 20.42 -6.14
C TYR A 59 0.27 21.06 -5.20
N LEU A 60 0.34 20.60 -3.95
CA LEU A 60 1.30 21.09 -2.95
C LEU A 60 2.74 20.85 -3.39
N GLY A 61 3.06 19.67 -3.92
CA GLY A 61 4.40 19.34 -4.40
C GLY A 61 4.88 20.19 -5.59
N ASN A 62 3.96 20.86 -6.29
CA ASN A 62 4.27 21.78 -7.39
C ASN A 62 4.22 23.26 -7.01
N LEU A 63 3.98 23.60 -5.73
CA LEU A 63 4.02 24.99 -5.29
C LEU A 63 5.46 25.54 -5.35
N PRO A 64 5.62 26.86 -5.60
CA PRO A 64 6.92 27.50 -5.49
C PRO A 64 7.53 27.30 -4.10
N VAL A 65 8.85 27.13 -4.03
CA VAL A 65 9.57 26.91 -2.76
C VAL A 65 9.26 27.99 -1.72
N SER A 66 9.07 29.24 -2.15
CA SER A 66 8.69 30.37 -1.28
C SER A 66 7.37 30.16 -0.52
N GLU A 67 6.48 29.31 -1.02
CA GLU A 67 5.19 28.97 -0.40
C GLU A 67 5.27 27.66 0.41
N LEU A 68 6.35 26.90 0.27
CA LEU A 68 6.57 25.61 0.95
C LEU A 68 7.43 25.73 2.21
N VAL A 69 8.12 26.84 2.43
CA VAL A 69 8.94 27.03 3.63
C VAL A 69 8.01 27.24 4.84
N PRO A 70 8.12 26.45 5.92
CA PRO A 70 7.44 26.77 7.17
C PRO A 70 7.95 28.12 7.66
N ARG A 71 7.03 29.06 7.93
CA ARG A 71 7.36 30.35 8.53
C ARG A 71 8.06 30.18 9.88
#